data_AF-A0A950QFA3-F1
#
_entry.id   AF-A0A950QFA3-F1
#
_cell.length_a   1.000
_cell.length_b   1.000
_cell.length_c   1.000
_cell.angle_alpha   90.00
_cell.angle_beta   90.00
_cell.angle_gamma   90.00
#
_symmetry.space_group_name_H-M   'P 1'
#
loop_
_entity.id
_entity.type
_entity.pdbx_description
1 polymer ?
#
loop_
_entity_poly.entity_id
_entity_poly.type
_entity_poly.pdbx_seq_one_letter_code
_entity_poly.pdbx_strand_id
1 'polypeptide(L)' 'ELFDRSIDNHVSRLRRKLEPDPKNPRYIKTVWGGGYMFAAEPQFE' A
#
# COMPACT_ATOMS: atom_id res chain seq x y z
N GLU A 1 17.91 12.51 5.75
CA GLU A 1 16.61 13.15 5.52
C GLU A 1 15.51 12.28 6.10
N LEU A 2 14.59 12.87 6.86
CA LEU A 2 13.41 12.19 7.40
C LEU A 2 12.49 11.82 6.23
N PHE A 3 12.56 10.55 5.82
CA PHE A 3 11.61 9.84 4.96
C PHE A 3 11.01 10.66 3.82
N ASP A 4 11.65 10.55 2.65
CA ASP A 4 11.13 11.04 1.39
C ASP A 4 9.65 10.65 1.21
N ARG A 5 8.78 11.67 1.17
CA ARG A 5 7.34 11.56 0.95
C ARG A 5 7.01 10.94 -0.41
N SER A 6 8.01 10.72 -1.27
CA SER A 6 7.86 9.96 -2.50
C SER A 6 7.24 8.58 -2.24
N ILE A 7 7.59 7.86 -1.17
CA ILE A 7 7.00 6.55 -0.88
C ILE A 7 5.48 6.64 -0.71
N ASP A 8 5.00 7.58 0.10
CA ASP A 8 3.58 7.80 0.33
C ASP A 8 2.85 8.15 -0.98
N ASN A 9 3.47 8.95 -1.84
CA ASN A 9 2.92 9.29 -3.16
C ASN A 9 2.79 8.07 -4.07
N HIS A 10 3.82 7.21 -4.10
CA HIS A 10 3.78 5.98 -4.88
C HIS A 10 2.72 5.01 -4.34
N VAL A 11 2.64 4.84 -3.01
CA VAL A 11 1.61 3.99 -2.38
C VAL A 11 0.21 4.52 -2.65
N SER A 12 -0.02 5.82 -2.58
CA SER A 12 -1.32 6.43 -2.90
C SER A 12 -1.72 6.16 -4.35
N ARG A 13 -0.78 6.32 -5.30
CA ARG A 13 -1.01 6.01 -6.72
C ARG A 13 -1.27 4.52 -6.96
N LEU A 14 -0.56 3.63 -6.27
CA LEU A 14 -0.78 2.18 -6.36
C LEU A 14 -2.16 1.80 -5.80
N ARG A 15 -2.54 2.31 -4.63
CA ARG A 15 -3.86 2.03 -4.03
C ARG A 15 -5.00 2.44 -4.96
N ARG A 16 -4.88 3.59 -5.66
CA ARG A 16 -5.86 4.01 -6.67
C ARG A 16 -6.01 3.07 -7.85
N LYS A 17 -4.97 2.31 -8.18
CA LYS A 17 -4.97 1.37 -9.32
C LYS A 17 -5.36 -0.05 -8.93
N LEU A 18 -4.97 -0.47 -7.73
CA LEU A 18 -5.09 -1.86 -7.27
C LEU A 18 -6.29 -2.10 -6.35
N GLU A 19 -6.64 -1.13 -5.52
CA GLU A 19 -7.68 -1.31 -4.51
C GLU A 19 -9.07 -1.01 -5.11
N PRO A 20 -10.09 -1.83 -4.82
CA PRO A 20 -11.47 -1.50 -5.14
C PRO A 20 -11.94 -0.20 -4.47
N ASP A 21 -11.49 0.04 -3.23
CA ASP A 21 -11.66 1.31 -2.51
C ASP A 21 -10.31 1.74 -1.88
N PRO A 22 -9.66 2.80 -2.40
CA PRO A 22 -8.39 3.28 -1.85
C PRO A 22 -8.47 3.78 -0.39
N LYS A 23 -9.66 4.11 0.12
CA LYS A 23 -9.86 4.50 1.53
C LYS A 23 -9.89 3.29 2.47
N ASN A 24 -10.22 2.11 1.93
CA ASN A 24 -10.27 0.85 2.65
C ASN A 24 -9.35 -0.18 1.96
N PRO A 25 -8.02 0.01 2.02
CA PRO A 25 -7.08 -0.80 1.25
C PRO A 25 -7.00 -2.25 1.73
N ARG A 26 -7.21 -3.20 0.82
CA ARG A 26 -7.12 -4.64 1.03
C ARG A 26 -5.72 -5.18 0.74
N TYR A 27 -5.06 -4.69 -0.30
CA TYR A 27 -3.79 -5.23 -0.79
C TYR A 27 -2.56 -4.54 -0.21
N ILE A 28 -2.58 -3.23 -0.01
CA ILE A 28 -1.44 -2.48 0.56
C ILE A 28 -1.86 -1.86 1.89
N LYS A 29 -1.50 -2.49 3.01
CA LYS A 29 -1.82 -2.03 4.36
C LYS A 29 -0.73 -1.13 4.93
N THR A 30 -1.13 -0.18 5.78
CA THR A 30 -0.19 0.65 6.54
C THR A 30 0.15 -0.05 7.84
N VAL A 31 1.45 -0.18 8.12
CA VAL A 31 1.99 -0.67 9.40
C VAL A 31 2.55 0.53 10.15
N TRP A 32 1.89 0.94 11.23
CA TRP A 32 2.32 2.09 12.02
C TRP A 32 3.73 1.88 12.59
N GLY A 33 4.66 2.80 12.27
CA GLY A 33 6.08 2.67 12.62
C GLY A 33 6.88 1.67 11.77
N GLY A 34 6.23 0.93 10.85
CA GLY A 34 6.85 -0.08 9.99
C GLY A 34 6.69 0.14 8.48
N GLY A 35 5.93 1.16 8.06
CA GLY A 35 5.74 1.51 6.64
C GLY A 35 4.51 0.84 6.03
N TYR A 36 4.70 0.10 4.94
CA TYR A 36 3.62 -0.50 4.15
C TYR A 36 3.86 -1.98 3.92
N MET A 37 2.78 -2.78 3.92
CA MET A 37 2.82 -4.22 3.74
C MET A 37 1.87 -4.65 2.62
N PHE A 38 2.33 -5.56 1.77
CA PHE A 38 1.47 -6.26 0.82
C PHE A 38 0.73 -7.40 1.52
N ALA A 39 -0.60 -7.42 1.42
CA ALA A 39 -1.49 -8.28 2.18
C ALA A 39 -2.45 -9.09 1.28
N ALA A 40 -2.07 -9.32 0.02
CA ALA A 40 -2.81 -10.22 -0.86
C ALA A 40 -2.47 -11.69 -0.55
N GLU A 41 -3.43 -12.57 -0.72
CA GLU A 41 -3.18 -14.02 -0.72
C GLU A 41 -2.52 -14.42 -2.04
N PRO A 42 -1.43 -15.21 -2.02
CA PRO A 42 -0.85 -15.76 -3.22
C PRO A 42 -1.86 -16.63 -3.95
N GLN A 43 -2.02 -16.41 -5.25
CA GLN A 43 -2.73 -17.34 -6.11
C GLN A 43 -1.67 -18.24 -6.76
N PHE A 44 -1.66 -19.51 -6.38
CA PHE A 44 -0.90 -20.55 -7.07
C PHE A 44 -1.86 -21.30 -7.99
N GLU A 45 -1.45 -21.52 -9.24
CA GLU A 45 -2.10 -22.49 -10.16
C GLU A 45 -1.66 -23.92 -9.84
#